data_AF-A0AA37TI80-F1
#
_entry.id   AF-A0AA37TI80-F1
#
_cell.length_a   1.000
_cell.length_b   1.000
_cell.length_c   1.000
_cell.angle_alpha   90.00
_cell.angle_beta   90.00
_cell.angle_gamma   90.00
#
_symmetry.space_group_name_H-M   'P 1'
#
loop_
_entity.id
_entity.type
_entity.pdbx_description
1 polymer ?
#
loop_
_entity_poly.entity_id
_entity_poly.type
_entity_poly.pdbx_seq_one_letter_code
_entity_poly.pdbx_strand_id
1 'polypeptide(L)' 'MSDNPETLYERAAIQHMMRRLDGFARGLGLDEAATRQVVESVVFDMPEQDAGERLVEARARMILATV' A
#
# COMPACT_ATOMS: atom_id res chain seq x y z
N MET A 1 4.92 -26.23 4.99
CA MET A 1 5.53 -24.90 4.75
C MET A 1 5.05 -24.02 5.90
N SER A 2 5.92 -23.64 6.84
CA SER A 2 5.52 -22.68 7.87
C SER A 2 5.38 -21.33 7.20
N ASP A 3 4.17 -20.80 7.13
CA ASP A 3 3.98 -19.39 6.81
C ASP A 3 4.78 -18.56 7.80
N ASN A 4 5.74 -17.78 7.31
CA ASN A 4 6.48 -16.83 8.15
C ASN A 4 5.45 -15.80 8.66
N PRO A 5 5.25 -15.63 9.97
CA PRO A 5 4.28 -14.67 10.51
C PRO A 5 4.47 -13.24 9.96
N GLU A 6 5.70 -12.84 9.64
CA GLU A 6 5.99 -11.56 8.98
C GLU A 6 5.33 -11.45 7.61
N THR A 7 5.41 -12.51 6.79
CA THR A 7 4.81 -12.52 5.44
C THR A 7 3.28 -12.50 5.48
N LEU A 8 2.67 -13.07 6.53
CA LEU A 8 1.22 -12.99 6.73
C LEU A 8 0.80 -11.58 7.15
N TYR A 9 1.59 -10.94 8.01
CA TYR A 9 1.36 -9.57 8.44
C TYR A 9 1.48 -8.58 7.26
N GLU A 10 2.52 -8.70 6.44
CA GLU A 10 2.71 -7.89 5.23
C GLU A 10 1.54 -8.04 4.26
N ARG A 11 1.10 -9.27 3.97
CA ARG A 11 -0.06 -9.54 3.12
C ARG A 11 -1.33 -8.90 3.69
N ALA A 12 -1.55 -8.99 5.00
CA ALA A 12 -2.70 -8.38 5.64
C ALA A 12 -2.65 -6.84 5.56
N ALA A 13 -1.46 -6.25 5.74
CA ALA A 13 -1.24 -4.81 5.61
C ALA A 13 -1.49 -4.34 4.18
N ILE A 14 -0.94 -5.02 3.17
CA ILE A 14 -1.16 -4.72 1.75
C ILE A 14 -2.66 -4.75 1.42
N GLN A 15 -3.36 -5.83 1.80
CA GLN A 15 -4.80 -5.94 1.55
C GLN A 15 -5.62 -4.86 2.25
N HIS A 16 -5.25 -4.49 3.48
CA HIS A 16 -5.89 -3.41 4.22
C HIS A 16 -5.70 -2.07 3.51
N MET A 17 -4.48 -1.75 3.10
CA MET A 17 -4.13 -0.51 2.41
C MET A 17 -4.81 -0.42 1.05
N MET A 18 -4.82 -1.50 0.26
CA MET A 18 -5.52 -1.57 -1.03
C MET A 18 -7.01 -1.19 -0.88
N ARG A 19 -7.72 -1.77 0.09
CA ARG A 19 -9.14 -1.44 0.32
C ARG A 19 -9.37 0.02 0.71
N ARG A 20 -8.43 0.62 1.45
CA ARG A 20 -8.51 2.01 1.90
C ARG A 20 -8.16 3.03 0.81
N LEU A 21 -7.33 2.63 -0.15
CA LEU A 21 -6.78 3.50 -1.19
C LEU A 21 -7.46 3.35 -2.55
N ASP A 22 -8.20 2.27 -2.81
CA ASP A 22 -8.86 2.01 -4.10
C ASP A 22 -9.68 3.20 -4.62
N GLY A 23 -10.54 3.79 -3.79
CA GLY A 23 -11.33 4.96 -4.21
C GLY A 23 -10.48 6.20 -4.52
N PHE A 24 -9.38 6.41 -3.79
CA PHE A 24 -8.46 7.52 -4.00
C PHE A 24 -7.65 7.32 -5.29
N ALA A 25 -7.09 6.13 -5.49
CA ALA A 25 -6.32 5.77 -6.67
C ALA A 25 -7.15 5.87 -7.95
N ARG A 26 -8.40 5.40 -7.93
CA ARG A 26 -9.33 5.58 -9.06
C ARG A 26 -9.62 7.06 -9.36
N GLY A 27 -9.71 7.89 -8.33
CA GLY A 27 -9.85 9.35 -8.48
C GLY A 27 -8.65 10.02 -9.16
N LEU A 28 -7.47 9.40 -9.08
CA LEU A 28 -6.25 9.82 -9.77
C LEU A 28 -6.06 9.14 -11.15
N GLY A 29 -6.95 8.22 -11.53
CA GLY A 29 -6.81 7.44 -12.76
C GLY A 29 -5.78 6.30 -12.69
N LEU A 30 -5.32 5.95 -11.49
CA LEU A 30 -4.44 4.79 -11.29
C LEU A 30 -5.23 3.48 -11.34
N ASP A 31 -4.67 2.49 -12.02
CA ASP A 31 -5.23 1.14 -12.02
C ASP A 31 -4.83 0.34 -10.77
N GLU A 32 -5.43 -0.84 -10.60
CA GLU A 32 -5.17 -1.70 -9.45
C GLU A 32 -3.70 -2.14 -9.38
N ALA A 33 -3.03 -2.35 -10.52
CA ALA A 33 -1.65 -2.82 -10.56
C ALA A 33 -0.68 -1.73 -10.07
N ALA A 34 -0.84 -0.50 -10.56
CA ALA A 34 -0.08 0.65 -10.11
C ALA A 34 -0.34 0.94 -8.62
N THR A 35 -1.61 0.84 -8.19
CA THR A 35 -2.00 0.99 -6.78
C THR A 35 -1.30 -0.04 -5.89
N ARG A 36 -1.30 -1.31 -6.31
CA ARG A 36 -0.66 -2.41 -5.59
C ARG A 36 0.84 -2.21 -5.48
N GLN A 37 1.49 -1.79 -6.57
CA GLN A 37 2.94 -1.54 -6.57
C GLN A 37 3.34 -0.47 -5.56
N VAL A 38 2.59 0.63 -5.47
CA VAL A 38 2.84 1.68 -4.47
C VAL A 38 2.66 1.13 -3.05
N VAL A 39 1.59 0.40 -2.79
CA VAL A 39 1.31 -0.18 -1.46
C VAL A 39 2.39 -1.18 -1.05
N GLU A 40 2.81 -2.07 -1.93
CA GLU A 40 3.88 -3.04 -1.68
C GLU A 40 5.20 -2.34 -1.35
N SER A 41 5.55 -1.31 -2.12
CA SER A 41 6.75 -0.51 -1.86
C SER A 41 6.69 0.20 -0.51
N VAL A 42 5.54 0.75 -0.10
CA VAL A 42 5.42 1.40 1.22
C VAL A 42 5.52 0.40 2.36
N VAL A 43 4.90 -0.78 2.23
CA VAL A 43 4.99 -1.83 3.26
C VAL A 43 6.43 -2.32 3.41
N PHE A 44 7.15 -2.46 2.29
CA PHE A 44 8.56 -2.86 2.28
C PHE A 44 9.50 -1.77 2.84
N ASP A 45 9.29 -0.50 2.47
CA ASP A 45 10.17 0.61 2.88
C ASP A 45 9.92 1.05 4.33
N MET A 46 8.72 0.81 4.87
CA MET A 46 8.30 1.29 6.19
C MET A 46 7.84 0.15 7.13
N PRO A 47 8.62 -0.91 7.34
CA PRO A 47 8.19 -2.13 8.04
C PRO A 47 7.88 -1.93 9.54
N GLU A 48 8.38 -0.85 10.14
CA GLU A 48 8.17 -0.51 11.56
C GLU A 48 7.06 0.53 11.79
N GLN A 49 6.64 1.23 10.73
CA GLN A 49 5.66 2.32 10.83
C GLN A 49 4.24 1.79 10.93
N ASP A 50 3.36 2.55 11.57
CA ASP A 50 1.98 2.10 11.75
C ASP A 50 1.16 2.17 10.45
N ALA A 51 -0.01 1.54 10.46
CA ALA A 51 -0.88 1.49 9.28
C ALA A 51 -1.36 2.88 8.82
N GLY A 52 -1.50 3.85 9.73
CA GLY A 52 -1.90 5.22 9.42
C GLY A 52 -0.80 5.97 8.69
N GLU A 53 0.43 5.89 9.19
CA GLU A 53 1.61 6.51 8.57
C GLU A 53 1.86 5.95 7.16
N ARG A 54 1.78 4.63 7.00
CA ARG A 54 1.87 3.98 5.68
C ARG A 54 0.77 4.43 4.72
N LEU A 55 -0.45 4.66 5.21
CA LEU A 55 -1.54 5.18 4.36
C LEU A 55 -1.29 6.60 3.89
N VAL A 56 -0.71 7.46 4.73
CA VAL A 56 -0.34 8.83 4.37
C VAL A 56 0.76 8.80 3.30
N GLU A 57 1.81 8.01 3.50
CA GLU A 57 2.90 7.88 2.54
C GLU A 57 2.41 7.31 1.21
N ALA A 58 1.59 6.26 1.24
CA ALA A 58 1.05 5.67 0.01
C ALA A 58 0.22 6.68 -0.80
N ARG A 59 -0.56 7.55 -0.13
CA ARG A 59 -1.28 8.63 -0.81
C ARG A 59 -0.33 9.65 -1.46
N ALA A 60 0.71 10.05 -0.74
CA ALA A 60 1.70 10.98 -1.26
C ALA A 60 2.39 10.41 -2.52
N ARG A 61 2.81 9.14 -2.47
CA ARG A 61 3.41 8.45 -3.62
C ARG A 61 2.46 8.29 -4.79
N MET A 62 1.18 8.01 -4.55
CA MET A 62 0.16 7.94 -5.61
C MET A 62 -0.02 9.29 -6.32
N ILE A 63 -0.03 10.41 -5.59
CA ILE A 63 -0.08 11.75 -6.21
C ILE A 63 1.12 11.97 -7.12
N LEU A 64 2.32 11.62 -6.64
CA LEU A 64 3.56 11.74 -7.42
C LEU A 64 3.62 10.80 -8.63
N ALA A 65 2.90 9.68 -8.61
CA ALA A 65 2.81 8.77 -9.75
C ALA A 65 1.89 9.27 -10.88
N THR A 66 1.12 10.34 -10.62
CA THR A 66 0.11 10.87 -11.55
C THR A 66 0.47 12.22 -12.17
N VAL A 67 1.64 12.78 -11.82
CA VAL A 67 2.17 14.05 -12.34
C VAL A 67 3.14 13.85 -13.51
#